data_AF-A0A2P6W9F3-F1
#
_entry.id   AF-A0A2P6W9F3-F1
#
_cell.length_a   1.000
_cell.length_b   1.000
_cell.length_c   1.000
_cell.angle_alpha   90.00
_cell.angle_beta   90.00
_cell.angle_gamma   90.00
#
_symmetry.space_group_name_H-M   'P 1'
#
loop_
_entity.id
_entity.type
_entity.pdbx_description
1 polymer ?
#
loop_
_entity_poly.entity_id
_entity_poly.type
_entity_poly.pdbx_seq_one_letter_code
_entity_poly.pdbx_strand_id
1 'polypeptide(L)'
;MKIEIKPTEKIQLMKEQLEKRKGNAQIKGEKIVIEAENTEFLEKTPGIEEYTVEGETTEGLKGRPLQEQAYIRIEDREDAVKALLATMNGYDLVVLNSDRKWDLRKLREYNPGIKQLKTDEPKEFLDIEQAIGDIEGLKQVEIEVSDEERDLVYREMLT
;
A
#
# COMPACT_ATOMS: atom_id res chain seq x y z
N MET A 1 -12.90 14.14 13.96
CA MET A 1 -13.97 14.37 12.96
C MET A 1 -14.50 13.03 12.46
N LYS A 2 -15.78 12.97 12.06
CA LYS A 2 -16.39 11.78 11.46
C LYS A 2 -16.09 11.78 9.95
N ILE A 3 -15.60 10.66 9.43
CA ILE A 3 -15.24 10.50 8.02
C ILE A 3 -16.01 9.31 7.46
N GLU A 4 -16.64 9.48 6.30
CA GLU A 4 -17.31 8.40 5.58
C GLU A 4 -16.48 8.02 4.36
N ILE A 5 -16.16 6.75 4.19
CA ILE A 5 -15.19 6.26 3.20
C ILE A 5 -15.90 5.26 2.32
N LYS A 6 -15.84 5.46 1.00
CA LYS A 6 -16.28 4.49 0.01
C LYS A 6 -15.06 3.72 -0.51
N PRO A 7 -14.97 2.40 -0.25
CA PRO A 7 -13.88 1.59 -0.79
C PRO A 7 -14.09 1.33 -2.29
N THR A 8 -13.00 1.11 -3.03
CA THR A 8 -13.08 0.66 -4.43
C THR A 8 -13.64 -0.76 -4.53
N GLU A 9 -13.23 -1.63 -3.62
CA GLU A 9 -13.71 -3.01 -3.49
C GLU A 9 -13.47 -3.54 -2.07
N LYS A 10 -13.97 -4.76 -1.78
CA LYS A 10 -13.61 -5.56 -0.59
C LYS A 10 -13.69 -4.79 0.74
N ILE A 11 -14.87 -4.24 1.04
CA ILE A 11 -15.16 -3.38 2.21
C ILE A 11 -14.65 -3.92 3.56
N GLN A 12 -14.72 -5.23 3.78
CA GLN A 12 -14.26 -5.85 5.03
C GLN A 12 -12.74 -5.71 5.21
N LEU A 13 -11.99 -5.91 4.13
CA LEU A 13 -10.54 -5.84 4.16
C LEU A 13 -10.05 -4.38 4.19
N MET A 14 -10.77 -3.47 3.54
CA MET A 14 -10.54 -2.03 3.69
C MET A 14 -10.76 -1.57 5.14
N LYS A 15 -11.81 -2.06 5.80
CA LYS A 15 -12.09 -1.77 7.22
C LYS A 15 -10.89 -2.15 8.11
N GLU A 16 -10.35 -3.35 7.94
CA GLU A 16 -9.20 -3.85 8.70
C GLU A 16 -7.94 -2.98 8.48
N GLN A 17 -7.73 -2.47 7.26
CA GLN A 17 -6.63 -1.55 6.97
C GLN A 17 -6.80 -0.19 7.64
N LEU A 18 -8.01 0.36 7.64
CA LEU A 18 -8.32 1.61 8.32
C LEU A 18 -8.16 1.45 9.84
N GLU A 19 -8.54 0.31 10.39
CA GLU A 19 -8.33 -0.02 11.81
C GLU A 19 -6.85 -0.04 12.17
N LYS A 20 -5.98 -0.61 11.32
CA LYS A 20 -4.52 -0.56 11.51
C LYS A 20 -3.95 0.87 11.53
N ARG A 21 -4.60 1.81 10.85
CA ARG A 21 -4.11 3.20 10.72
C ARG A 21 -4.63 4.16 11.79
N LYS A 22 -5.92 4.10 12.14
CA LYS A 22 -6.54 5.08 13.06
C LYS A 22 -7.30 4.49 14.23
N GLY A 23 -7.53 3.17 14.26
CA GLY A 23 -8.31 2.50 15.29
C GLY A 23 -9.81 2.84 15.17
N ASN A 24 -10.65 1.82 15.25
CA ASN A 24 -12.12 1.90 15.16
C ASN A 24 -12.66 2.33 13.79
N ALA A 25 -12.97 1.34 12.96
CA ALA A 25 -13.76 1.51 11.75
C ALA A 25 -15.05 0.69 11.82
N GLN A 26 -16.13 1.22 11.25
CA GLN A 26 -17.44 0.56 11.24
C GLN A 26 -18.02 0.56 9.83
N ILE A 27 -18.49 -0.60 9.38
CA ILE A 27 -19.19 -0.72 8.11
C ILE A 27 -20.63 -0.23 8.31
N LYS A 28 -21.08 0.69 7.45
CA LYS A 28 -22.45 1.20 7.38
C LYS A 28 -22.93 1.17 5.94
N GLY A 29 -23.63 0.09 5.58
CA GLY A 29 -24.03 -0.16 4.19
C GLY A 29 -22.80 -0.38 3.32
N GLU A 30 -22.66 0.41 2.26
CA GLU A 30 -21.56 0.36 1.30
C GLU A 30 -20.35 1.23 1.69
N LYS A 31 -20.44 1.95 2.83
CA LYS A 31 -19.38 2.84 3.31
C LYS A 31 -18.78 2.34 4.63
N ILE A 32 -17.57 2.81 4.91
CA ILE A 32 -16.87 2.65 6.19
C ILE A 32 -16.87 4.00 6.88
N VAL A 33 -17.25 4.02 8.15
CA VAL A 33 -17.20 5.22 8.98
C VAL A 33 -16.09 5.09 10.01
N ILE A 34 -15.27 6.12 10.10
CA ILE A 34 -14.19 6.23 11.09
C ILE A 34 -14.25 7.58 11.80
N GLU A 35 -13.65 7.65 12.97
CA GLU A 35 -13.35 8.91 13.66
C GLU A 35 -11.83 9.12 13.68
N ALA A 36 -11.37 10.25 13.14
CA ALA A 36 -9.94 10.57 13.10
C ALA A 36 -9.69 12.07 13.34
N GLU A 37 -8.48 12.42 13.74
CA GLU A 37 -8.07 13.82 13.98
C GLU A 37 -7.74 14.59 12.69
N ASN A 38 -7.37 13.89 11.62
CA ASN A 38 -7.02 14.44 10.31
C ASN A 38 -7.33 13.44 9.19
N THR A 39 -7.24 13.88 7.93
CA THR A 39 -7.52 13.09 6.72
C THR A 39 -6.27 12.69 5.92
N GLU A 40 -5.09 13.26 6.22
CA GLU A 40 -3.85 13.11 5.41
C GLU A 40 -3.50 11.66 5.07
N PHE A 41 -3.75 10.72 5.99
CA PHE A 41 -3.46 9.31 5.75
C PHE A 41 -4.36 8.68 4.67
N LEU A 42 -5.55 9.22 4.43
CA LEU A 42 -6.51 8.72 3.43
C LEU A 42 -6.00 8.94 2.01
N GLU A 43 -5.31 10.06 1.77
CA GLU A 43 -4.65 10.37 0.50
C GLU A 43 -3.56 9.35 0.15
N LYS A 44 -2.99 8.72 1.17
CA LYS A 44 -1.96 7.69 1.06
C LYS A 44 -2.51 6.28 1.33
N THR A 45 -3.82 6.06 1.39
CA THR A 45 -4.37 4.71 1.65
C THR A 45 -4.94 4.10 0.37
N PRO A 46 -4.31 3.03 -0.17
CA PRO A 46 -4.86 2.30 -1.32
C PRO A 46 -6.22 1.68 -1.02
N GLY A 47 -7.07 1.62 -2.04
CA GLY A 47 -8.40 1.00 -1.96
C GLY A 47 -9.52 1.97 -1.58
N ILE A 48 -9.25 3.26 -1.44
CA ILE A 48 -10.28 4.29 -1.20
C ILE A 48 -10.70 4.92 -2.52
N GLU A 49 -11.98 4.81 -2.88
CA GLU A 49 -12.54 5.47 -4.05
C GLU A 49 -12.78 6.96 -3.77
N GLU A 50 -13.50 7.25 -2.70
CA GLU A 50 -13.80 8.61 -2.22
C GLU A 50 -13.99 8.60 -0.70
N TYR A 51 -13.80 9.76 -0.08
CA TYR A 51 -14.15 9.97 1.32
C TYR A 51 -14.84 11.31 1.52
N THR A 52 -15.76 11.37 2.48
CA THR A 52 -16.58 12.54 2.79
C THR A 52 -16.32 13.00 4.21
N VAL A 53 -16.02 14.29 4.38
CA VAL A 53 -15.84 14.96 5.66
C VAL A 53 -16.74 16.19 5.69
N GLU A 54 -17.59 16.29 6.70
CA GLU A 54 -18.47 17.46 6.89
C GLU A 54 -19.34 17.84 5.66
N GLY A 55 -19.62 16.87 4.78
CA GLY A 55 -20.40 17.05 3.56
C GLY A 55 -19.58 17.32 2.30
N GLU A 56 -18.28 17.53 2.42
CA GLU A 56 -17.35 17.65 1.29
C GLU A 56 -16.78 16.29 0.91
N THR A 57 -16.89 15.93 -0.36
CA THR A 57 -16.36 14.66 -0.89
C THR A 57 -15.06 14.91 -1.64
N THR A 58 -14.04 14.12 -1.30
CA THR A 58 -12.72 14.14 -1.92
C THR A 58 -12.42 12.77 -2.54
N GLU A 59 -11.74 12.78 -3.67
CA GLU A 59 -11.28 11.57 -4.34
C GLU A 59 -10.17 10.90 -3.52
N GLY A 60 -10.25 9.58 -3.38
CA GLY A 60 -9.22 8.78 -2.72
C GLY A 60 -8.10 8.35 -3.67
N LEU A 61 -7.13 7.63 -3.13
CA LEU A 61 -5.98 7.13 -3.89
C LEU A 61 -6.35 6.05 -4.92
N LYS A 62 -7.58 5.48 -4.85
CA LYS A 62 -8.04 4.33 -5.64
C LYS A 62 -7.11 3.13 -5.48
N GLY A 63 -7.01 2.29 -6.51
CA GLY A 63 -6.32 1.01 -6.43
C GLY A 63 -7.13 -0.03 -5.65
N ARG A 64 -6.42 -0.97 -5.04
CA ARG A 64 -7.04 -2.09 -4.32
C ARG A 64 -6.58 -2.06 -2.87
N PRO A 65 -7.47 -2.38 -1.92
CA PRO A 65 -7.04 -2.64 -0.56
C PRO A 65 -5.97 -3.77 -0.52
N LEU A 66 -4.92 -3.57 0.28
CA LEU A 66 -3.85 -4.55 0.61
C LEU A 66 -4.35 -5.92 1.12
N GLN A 67 -4.08 -6.99 0.37
CA GLN A 67 -4.67 -8.31 0.60
C GLN A 67 -3.72 -9.50 0.38
N GLU A 68 -2.75 -9.37 -0.52
CA GLU A 68 -1.84 -10.45 -0.91
C GLU A 68 -0.43 -10.08 -0.47
N GLN A 69 0.34 -11.02 0.06
CA GLN A 69 1.72 -10.75 0.44
C GLN A 69 2.68 -11.06 -0.70
N ALA A 70 3.69 -10.19 -0.88
CA ALA A 70 4.74 -10.41 -1.87
C ALA A 70 6.10 -9.94 -1.34
N TYR A 71 7.16 -10.63 -1.74
CA TYR A 71 8.53 -10.18 -1.50
C TYR A 71 8.95 -9.12 -2.52
N ILE A 72 9.89 -8.26 -2.14
CA ILE A 72 10.58 -7.36 -3.07
C ILE A 72 11.99 -7.04 -2.57
N ARG A 73 12.93 -6.84 -3.51
CA ARG A 73 14.22 -6.19 -3.26
C ARG A 73 14.13 -4.75 -3.74
N ILE A 74 14.62 -3.81 -2.94
CA ILE A 74 14.61 -2.38 -3.29
C ILE A 74 16.04 -1.87 -3.28
N GLU A 75 16.66 -1.88 -4.46
CA GLU A 75 18.06 -1.53 -4.71
C GLU A 75 18.17 -0.18 -5.42
N ASP A 76 17.18 0.18 -6.23
CA ASP A 76 17.15 1.45 -6.95
C ASP A 76 15.79 2.18 -6.90
N ARG A 77 15.63 3.21 -7.74
CA ARG A 77 14.41 4.01 -7.83
C ARG A 77 13.30 3.24 -8.53
N GLU A 78 13.63 2.41 -9.50
CA GLU A 78 12.66 1.61 -10.25
C GLU A 78 11.99 0.60 -9.32
N ASP A 79 12.78 -0.07 -8.47
CA ASP A 79 12.24 -0.99 -7.47
C ASP A 79 11.31 -0.29 -6.48
N ALA A 80 11.67 0.93 -6.04
CA ALA A 80 10.81 1.71 -5.15
C ALA A 80 9.49 2.08 -5.82
N VAL A 81 9.51 2.42 -7.11
CA VAL A 81 8.29 2.67 -7.90
C VAL A 81 7.47 1.39 -8.06
N LYS A 82 8.10 0.25 -8.39
CA LYS A 82 7.43 -1.05 -8.46
C LYS A 82 6.80 -1.43 -7.13
N ALA A 83 7.46 -1.13 -6.00
CA ALA A 83 6.92 -1.36 -4.66
C ALA A 83 5.64 -0.54 -4.42
N LEU A 84 5.63 0.74 -4.81
CA LEU A 84 4.46 1.60 -4.68
C LEU A 84 3.32 1.09 -5.56
N LEU A 85 3.59 0.75 -6.82
CA LEU A 85 2.57 0.26 -7.74
C LEU A 85 2.03 -1.12 -7.32
N ALA A 86 2.88 -2.00 -6.81
CA ALA A 86 2.43 -3.26 -6.21
C ALA A 86 1.53 -3.01 -4.99
N THR A 87 1.90 -2.06 -4.14
CA THR A 87 1.07 -1.61 -3.01
C THR A 87 -0.30 -1.13 -3.49
N MET A 88 -0.34 -0.33 -4.56
CA MET A 88 -1.58 0.14 -5.20
C MET A 88 -2.43 -1.00 -5.81
N ASN A 89 -1.78 -2.06 -6.27
CA ASN A 89 -2.43 -3.27 -6.78
C ASN A 89 -2.90 -4.23 -5.68
N GLY A 90 -2.73 -3.85 -4.41
CA GLY A 90 -3.20 -4.60 -3.25
C GLY A 90 -2.17 -5.55 -2.65
N TYR A 91 -0.87 -5.38 -2.93
CA TYR A 91 0.17 -6.20 -2.31
C TYR A 91 0.68 -5.60 -1.00
N ASP A 92 0.63 -6.39 0.07
CA ASP A 92 1.30 -6.12 1.34
C ASP A 92 2.74 -6.63 1.31
N LEU A 93 3.72 -5.73 1.25
CA LEU A 93 5.08 -6.08 0.87
C LEU A 93 5.96 -6.50 2.05
N VAL A 94 6.75 -7.55 1.83
CA VAL A 94 7.89 -7.92 2.67
C VAL A 94 9.16 -7.58 1.92
N VAL A 95 9.82 -6.51 2.34
CA VAL A 95 11.07 -6.09 1.72
C VAL A 95 12.19 -6.95 2.29
N LEU A 96 12.97 -7.53 1.39
CA LEU A 96 14.23 -8.18 1.73
C LEU A 96 15.28 -7.13 2.14
N ASN A 97 16.53 -7.54 2.28
CA ASN A 97 17.59 -6.61 2.64
C ASN A 97 17.60 -5.37 1.71
N SER A 98 17.63 -4.17 2.30
CA SER A 98 17.62 -2.91 1.55
C SER A 98 18.21 -1.78 2.40
N ASP A 99 19.14 -1.05 1.79
CA ASP A 99 19.75 0.13 2.40
C ASP A 99 18.99 1.44 2.10
N ARG A 100 17.91 1.36 1.31
CA ARG A 100 17.10 2.51 0.87
C ARG A 100 16.11 2.97 1.95
N LYS A 101 16.64 3.32 3.12
CA LYS A 101 15.85 3.67 4.33
C LYS A 101 14.82 4.77 4.09
N TRP A 102 15.14 5.75 3.26
CA TRP A 102 14.22 6.85 2.94
C TRP A 102 13.04 6.38 2.11
N ASP A 103 13.28 5.59 1.06
CA ASP A 103 12.22 5.04 0.21
C ASP A 103 11.32 4.10 1.01
N LEU A 104 11.89 3.25 1.86
CA LEU A 104 11.11 2.42 2.79
C LEU A 104 10.26 3.23 3.76
N ARG A 105 10.76 4.38 4.22
CA ARG A 105 9.99 5.27 5.08
C ARG A 105 8.79 5.84 4.32
N LYS A 106 8.98 6.26 3.08
CA LYS A 106 7.93 6.79 2.21
C LYS A 106 6.91 5.73 1.81
N LEU A 107 7.35 4.55 1.41
CA LEU A 107 6.47 3.42 1.11
C LEU A 107 5.59 3.03 2.31
N ARG A 108 6.07 3.17 3.54
CA ARG A 108 5.28 2.91 4.75
C ARG A 108 4.14 3.91 4.99
N GLU A 109 4.17 5.08 4.37
CA GLU A 109 3.02 6.01 4.39
C GLU A 109 1.84 5.38 3.60
N TYR A 110 2.15 4.62 2.54
CA TYR A 110 1.19 3.91 1.69
C TYR A 110 0.83 2.50 2.17
N ASN A 111 1.81 1.79 2.69
CA ASN A 111 1.65 0.48 3.30
C ASN A 111 2.38 0.43 4.66
N PRO A 112 1.70 0.80 5.75
CA PRO A 112 2.24 0.75 7.10
C PRO A 112 2.63 -0.66 7.55
N GLY A 113 2.11 -1.69 6.88
CA GLY A 113 2.38 -3.11 7.15
C GLY A 113 3.75 -3.59 6.66
N ILE A 114 4.46 -2.79 5.84
CA ILE A 114 5.73 -3.21 5.24
C ILE A 114 6.73 -3.69 6.30
N LYS A 115 7.04 -4.98 6.22
CA LYS A 115 8.10 -5.62 7.00
C LYS A 115 9.40 -5.55 6.21
N GLN A 116 10.50 -5.30 6.91
CA GLN A 116 11.84 -5.39 6.34
C GLN A 116 12.59 -6.54 6.99
N LEU A 117 13.12 -7.45 6.18
CA LEU A 117 13.99 -8.52 6.61
C LEU A 117 15.46 -8.10 6.45
N LYS A 118 16.33 -8.57 7.34
CA LYS A 118 17.79 -8.38 7.26
C LYS A 118 18.44 -9.57 6.57
N THR A 119 17.87 -10.01 5.46
CA THR A 119 18.29 -11.19 4.69
C THR A 119 17.94 -10.97 3.22
N ASP A 120 18.79 -11.46 2.34
CA ASP A 120 18.55 -11.41 0.89
C ASP A 120 17.63 -12.55 0.42
N GLU A 121 17.41 -13.54 1.29
CA GLU A 121 16.60 -14.72 1.01
C GLU A 121 15.18 -14.61 1.60
N PRO A 122 14.15 -15.03 0.84
CA PRO A 122 12.81 -15.31 1.35
C PRO A 122 12.84 -16.24 2.57
N LYS A 123 11.82 -16.12 3.42
CA LYS A 123 11.62 -17.02 4.57
C LYS A 123 10.41 -17.92 4.33
N GLU A 124 10.65 -19.22 4.24
CA GLU A 124 9.62 -20.24 4.02
C GLU A 124 8.50 -20.18 5.07
N PHE A 125 8.84 -19.89 6.33
CA PHE A 125 7.86 -19.82 7.42
C PHE A 125 6.84 -18.66 7.29
N LEU A 126 7.07 -17.71 6.39
CA LEU A 126 6.12 -16.64 6.11
C LEU A 126 5.05 -17.04 5.08
N ASP A 127 5.20 -18.20 4.42
CA ASP A 127 4.23 -18.75 3.45
C ASP A 127 3.86 -17.77 2.32
N ILE A 128 4.86 -17.03 1.84
CA ILE A 128 4.72 -16.06 0.75
C ILE A 128 5.24 -16.71 -0.53
N GLU A 129 4.37 -16.88 -1.51
CA GLU A 129 4.67 -17.55 -2.79
C GLU A 129 4.99 -16.58 -3.93
N GLN A 130 4.84 -15.27 -3.71
CA GLN A 130 4.94 -14.24 -4.75
C GLN A 130 6.08 -13.26 -4.51
N ALA A 131 6.64 -12.74 -5.59
CA ALA A 131 7.65 -11.68 -5.56
C ALA A 131 7.39 -10.61 -6.62
N ILE A 132 7.65 -9.35 -6.28
CA ILE A 132 7.78 -8.27 -7.25
C ILE A 132 9.22 -8.31 -7.76
N GLY A 133 9.39 -8.76 -9.00
CA GLY A 133 10.71 -9.02 -9.59
C GLY A 133 11.11 -10.49 -9.56
N ASP A 134 12.31 -10.77 -10.07
CA ASP A 134 12.84 -12.13 -10.21
C ASP A 134 13.53 -12.58 -8.91
N ILE A 135 12.84 -13.45 -8.16
CA ILE A 135 13.36 -14.09 -6.95
C ILE A 135 13.17 -15.59 -7.10
N GLU A 136 14.28 -16.32 -7.00
CA GLU A 136 14.31 -17.78 -7.18
C GLU A 136 13.29 -18.49 -6.28
N GLY A 137 12.53 -19.42 -6.87
CA GLY A 137 11.54 -20.23 -6.16
C GLY A 137 10.19 -19.54 -5.92
N LEU A 138 10.00 -18.29 -6.35
CA LEU A 138 8.75 -17.55 -6.17
C LEU A 138 8.08 -17.21 -7.50
N LYS A 139 6.76 -17.08 -7.48
CA LYS A 139 5.98 -16.61 -8.62
C LYS A 139 6.21 -15.12 -8.83
N GLN A 140 6.81 -14.75 -9.95
CA GLN A 140 6.98 -13.36 -10.33
C GLN A 140 5.63 -12.68 -10.60
N VAL A 141 5.45 -11.52 -9.99
CA VAL A 141 4.39 -10.55 -10.30
C VAL A 141 5.01 -9.47 -11.17
N GLU A 142 4.55 -9.37 -12.41
CA GLU A 142 5.01 -8.36 -13.34
C GLU A 142 4.33 -7.01 -13.02
N ILE A 143 5.16 -6.00 -12.78
CA ILE A 143 4.76 -4.60 -12.63
C ILE A 143 5.51 -3.83 -13.70
N GLU A 144 4.80 -3.49 -14.77
CA GLU A 144 5.35 -2.68 -15.86
C GLU A 144 5.42 -1.22 -15.43
N VAL A 145 6.57 -0.58 -15.68
CA VAL A 145 6.79 0.83 -15.42
C VAL A 145 7.51 1.42 -16.62
N SER A 146 6.88 2.36 -17.31
CA SER A 146 7.57 3.10 -18.37
C SER A 146 8.60 4.06 -17.77
N ASP A 147 9.69 4.36 -18.50
CA ASP A 147 10.72 5.30 -18.03
C ASP A 147 10.16 6.71 -17.74
N GLU A 148 9.17 7.15 -18.53
CA GLU A 148 8.52 8.46 -18.38
C GLU A 148 7.67 8.52 -17.10
N GLU A 149 6.95 7.45 -16.78
CA GLU A 149 6.13 7.35 -15.57
C GLU A 149 7.00 7.13 -14.33
N ARG A 150 8.12 6.40 -14.45
CA ARG A 150 9.01 6.08 -13.32
C ARG A 150 9.41 7.33 -12.54
N ASP A 151 9.91 8.33 -13.24
CA ASP A 151 10.42 9.55 -12.61
C ASP A 151 9.28 10.39 -11.99
N LEU A 152 8.12 10.42 -12.63
CA LEU A 152 6.94 11.11 -12.11
C LEU A 152 6.45 10.44 -10.82
N VAL A 153 6.20 9.13 -10.88
CA VAL A 153 5.69 8.34 -9.75
C VAL A 153 6.68 8.36 -8.59
N TYR A 154 7.99 8.27 -8.88
CA TYR A 154 9.00 8.36 -7.83
C TYR A 154 8.97 9.72 -7.13
N ARG A 155 8.79 10.83 -7.86
CA ARG A 155 8.68 12.17 -7.24
C ARG A 155 7.44 12.29 -6.36
N GLU A 156 6.28 11.85 -6.85
CA GLU A 156 5.00 11.86 -6.10
C GLU A 156 5.06 10.98 -4.83
N MET A 157 5.82 9.90 -4.86
CA MET A 157 6.06 9.07 -3.68
C MET A 157 6.84 9.82 -2.59
N LEU A 158 7.75 10.72 -2.98
CA LEU A 158 8.63 11.44 -2.06
C LEU A 158 7.98 12.69 -1.44
N THR A 159 6.88 13.18 -2.01
CA THR A 159 6.05 14.26 -1.45
C THR A 159 5.12 13.70 -0.39
#